data_AF-A0AA39M5W1-F1
#
_entry.id   AF-A0AA39M5W1-F1
#
_cell.length_a   1.000
_cell.length_b   1.000
_cell.length_c   1.000
_cell.angle_alpha   90.00
_cell.angle_beta   90.00
_cell.angle_gamma   90.00
#
_symmetry.space_group_name_H-M   'P 1'
#
loop_
_entity.id
_entity.type
_entity.pdbx_description
1 polymer ?
#
loop_
_entity_poly.entity_id
_entity_poly.type
_entity_poly.pdbx_seq_one_letter_code
_entity_poly.pdbx_strand_id
1 'polypeptide(L)'
;MEKAHKQLQNVQLMESLLGIGGEHECWAPGMAAWESAQTLVQTRDYRHCLSNLEALVVARIFELTKMNMSRTGYKQRRHIGNTLKVRSKTIQTALTKYNVAAKAMKPPRPSLQWDEVVEYAFLANFDLLRNAREDIIKKPWANPNGLGSNGWLLQVATSIRGDSTP
;
A
#
# COMPACT_ATOMS: atom_id res chain seq x y z
N MET A 1 -19.88 8.11 -20.34
CA MET A 1 -20.98 9.09 -20.23
C MET A 1 -22.31 8.47 -20.66
N GLU A 2 -22.38 7.87 -21.85
CA GLU A 2 -23.60 7.25 -22.40
C GLU A 2 -24.26 6.18 -21.51
N LYS A 3 -23.47 5.28 -20.90
CA LYS A 3 -23.99 4.25 -20.00
C LYS A 3 -24.66 4.81 -18.74
N ALA A 4 -24.09 5.87 -18.15
CA ALA A 4 -24.62 6.48 -16.93
C ALA A 4 -25.95 7.20 -17.20
N HIS A 5 -26.06 7.86 -18.35
CA HIS A 5 -27.31 8.49 -18.79
C HIS A 5 -28.43 7.46 -18.99
N LYS A 6 -28.12 6.32 -19.61
CA LYS A 6 -29.08 5.22 -19.78
C LYS A 6 -29.53 4.62 -18.45
N GLN A 7 -28.62 4.47 -17.49
CA GLN A 7 -28.96 3.99 -16.14
C GLN A 7 -29.89 4.96 -15.41
N LEU A 8 -29.64 6.26 -15.52
CA LEU A 8 -30.52 7.28 -14.94
C LEU A 8 -31.93 7.23 -15.55
N GLN A 9 -32.03 7.12 -16.87
CA GLN A 9 -33.33 6.99 -17.55
C GLN A 9 -34.10 5.75 -17.11
N ASN A 10 -33.43 4.62 -16.92
CA ASN A 10 -34.06 3.39 -16.44
C ASN A 10 -34.59 3.52 -15.01
N VAL A 11 -33.85 4.20 -14.13
CA VAL A 11 -34.28 4.47 -12.76
C VAL A 11 -35.51 5.38 -12.77
N GLN A 12 -35.48 6.47 -13.54
CA GLN A 12 -36.61 7.40 -13.67
C GLN A 12 -37.87 6.71 -14.21
N LEU A 13 -37.71 5.82 -15.19
CA LEU A 13 -38.81 5.01 -15.70
C LEU A 13 -39.38 4.08 -14.63
N MET A 14 -38.53 3.36 -13.88
CA MET A 14 -38.97 2.48 -12.79
C MET A 14 -39.68 3.25 -11.67
N GLU A 15 -39.18 4.42 -11.31
CA GLU A 15 -39.79 5.31 -10.31
C GLU A 15 -41.18 5.78 -10.75
N SER A 16 -41.36 6.07 -12.04
CA SER A 16 -42.66 6.43 -12.62
C SER A 16 -43.66 5.25 -12.58
N LEU A 17 -43.19 4.03 -12.86
CA LEU A 17 -44.01 2.81 -12.82
C LEU A 17 -44.43 2.45 -11.38
N LEU A 18 -43.57 2.73 -10.40
CA LEU A 18 -43.80 2.42 -8.99
C LEU A 18 -44.59 3.52 -8.25
N GLY A 19 -44.94 4.62 -8.92
CA GLY A 19 -45.74 5.71 -8.33
C GLY A 19 -45.00 6.52 -7.25
N ILE A 20 -43.68 6.44 -7.19
CA ILE A 20 -42.87 7.06 -6.13
C ILE A 20 -42.75 8.60 -6.31
N GLY A 21 -43.03 9.12 -7.51
CA GLY A 21 -42.88 10.55 -7.84
C GLY A 21 -44.06 11.48 -7.51
N GLY A 22 -45.13 11.00 -6.88
CA GLY A 22 -46.36 11.78 -6.65
C GLY A 22 -46.38 12.63 -5.35
N GLU A 23 -45.78 12.13 -4.27
CA GLU A 23 -45.78 12.79 -2.94
C GLU A 23 -44.39 13.22 -2.46
N HIS A 24 -43.33 12.62 -3.02
CA HIS A 24 -41.94 12.95 -2.70
C HIS A 24 -41.28 13.59 -3.93
N GLU A 25 -40.91 14.86 -3.82
CA GLU A 25 -40.16 15.57 -4.85
C GLU A 25 -38.81 14.85 -5.08
N CYS A 26 -38.63 14.26 -6.27
CA CYS A 26 -37.38 13.60 -6.64
C CYS A 26 -36.22 14.59 -6.50
N TRP A 27 -35.12 14.17 -5.87
CA TRP A 27 -33.97 15.05 -5.69
C TRP A 27 -33.42 15.48 -7.05
N ALA A 28 -33.59 16.75 -7.38
CA ALA A 28 -33.10 17.37 -8.58
C ALA A 28 -31.88 18.25 -8.29
N PRO A 29 -31.02 18.51 -9.30
CA PRO A 29 -29.94 19.49 -9.17
C PRO A 29 -30.48 20.85 -8.71
N GLY A 30 -29.93 21.39 -7.62
CA GLY A 30 -30.37 22.65 -7.00
C GLY A 30 -31.22 22.50 -5.73
N MET A 31 -31.65 21.28 -5.40
CA MET A 31 -32.29 21.00 -4.10
C MET A 31 -31.24 20.81 -3.01
N ALA A 32 -31.54 21.27 -1.79
CA ALA A 32 -30.64 21.12 -0.64
C ALA A 32 -30.30 19.65 -0.32
N ALA A 33 -31.26 18.74 -0.52
CA ALA A 33 -31.06 17.31 -0.34
C ALA A 33 -30.10 16.72 -1.39
N TRP A 34 -30.20 17.17 -2.65
CA TRP A 34 -29.28 16.80 -3.72
C TRP A 34 -27.86 17.29 -3.44
N GLU A 35 -27.69 18.55 -3.02
CA GLU A 35 -26.37 19.10 -2.69
C GLU A 35 -25.71 18.40 -1.50
N SER A 36 -26.51 18.05 -0.49
CA SER A 36 -26.06 17.27 0.67
C SER A 36 -25.58 15.89 0.25
N ALA A 37 -26.35 15.19 -0.58
CA ALA A 37 -25.99 13.89 -1.13
C ALA A 37 -24.72 13.96 -2.00
N GLN A 38 -24.62 14.98 -2.85
CA GLN A 38 -23.44 15.22 -3.68
C GLN A 38 -22.18 15.43 -2.82
N THR A 39 -22.30 16.18 -1.71
CA THR A 39 -21.20 16.40 -0.76
C THR A 39 -20.77 15.10 -0.08
N LEU A 40 -21.72 14.22 0.27
CA LEU A 40 -21.42 12.90 0.84
C LEU A 40 -20.68 12.02 -0.17
N VAL A 41 -21.11 11.99 -1.42
CA VAL A 41 -20.45 11.21 -2.49
C VAL A 41 -19.03 11.73 -2.71
N GLN A 42 -18.84 13.04 -2.83
CA GLN A 42 -17.50 13.65 -2.98
C GLN A 42 -16.59 13.31 -1.80
N THR A 43 -17.11 13.38 -0.58
CA THR A 43 -16.37 13.02 0.64
C THR A 43 -15.96 11.55 0.64
N ARG A 44 -16.87 10.65 0.24
CA ARG A 44 -16.60 9.22 0.13
C ARG A 44 -15.54 8.93 -0.92
N ASP A 45 -15.66 9.55 -2.10
CA ASP A 45 -14.72 9.36 -3.20
C ASP A 45 -13.32 9.86 -2.83
N TYR A 46 -13.24 11.01 -2.16
CA TYR A 46 -11.98 11.52 -1.58
C TYR A 46 -11.36 10.52 -0.60
N ARG A 47 -12.14 10.03 0.39
CA ARG A 47 -11.66 9.04 1.37
C ARG A 47 -11.20 7.76 0.70
N HIS A 48 -11.95 7.26 -0.26
CA HIS A 48 -11.59 6.06 -1.00
C HIS A 48 -10.29 6.24 -1.80
N CYS A 49 -10.10 7.38 -2.48
CA CYS A 49 -8.86 7.68 -3.19
C CYS A 49 -7.66 7.77 -2.22
N LEU A 50 -7.86 8.39 -1.06
CA LEU A 50 -6.83 8.49 -0.02
C LEU A 50 -6.45 7.11 0.53
N SER A 51 -7.42 6.29 0.97
CA SER A 51 -7.15 4.95 1.49
C SER A 51 -6.47 4.05 0.46
N ASN A 52 -6.85 4.15 -0.82
CA ASN A 52 -6.18 3.41 -1.89
C ASN A 52 -4.74 3.88 -2.10
N LEU A 53 -4.47 5.19 -2.04
CA LEU A 53 -3.12 5.73 -2.13
C LEU A 53 -2.25 5.23 -0.97
N GLU A 54 -2.75 5.31 0.26
CA GLU A 54 -2.08 4.82 1.47
C GLU A 54 -1.74 3.32 1.36
N ALA A 55 -2.72 2.49 0.99
CA ALA A 55 -2.52 1.04 0.85
C ALA A 55 -1.42 0.71 -0.19
N LEU A 56 -1.38 1.44 -1.31
CA LEU A 56 -0.34 1.24 -2.34
C LEU A 56 1.04 1.68 -1.86
N VAL A 57 1.13 2.79 -1.11
CA VAL A 57 2.38 3.26 -0.52
C VAL A 57 2.90 2.25 0.50
N VAL A 58 2.05 1.78 1.40
CA VAL A 58 2.39 0.75 2.40
C VAL A 58 2.85 -0.54 1.71
N ALA A 59 2.14 -0.99 0.67
CA ALA A 59 2.55 -2.15 -0.11
C ALA A 59 3.93 -1.98 -0.76
N ARG A 60 4.25 -0.79 -1.28
CA ARG A 60 5.57 -0.48 -1.85
C ARG A 60 6.66 -0.53 -0.77
N ILE A 61 6.39 -0.02 0.43
CA ILE A 61 7.32 -0.09 1.57
C ILE A 61 7.65 -1.55 1.88
N PHE A 62 6.65 -2.41 2.05
CA PHE A 62 6.87 -3.83 2.31
C PHE A 62 7.66 -4.54 1.20
N GLU A 63 7.51 -4.13 -0.05
CA GLU A 63 8.28 -4.68 -1.17
C GLU A 63 9.74 -4.25 -1.16
N LEU A 64 10.01 -2.98 -0.83
CA LEU A 64 11.37 -2.50 -0.64
C LEU A 64 12.03 -3.22 0.54
N THR A 65 11.30 -3.42 1.64
CA THR A 65 11.78 -4.23 2.77
C THR A 65 12.13 -5.65 2.32
N LYS A 66 11.24 -6.31 1.57
CA LYS A 66 11.47 -7.66 1.04
C LYS A 66 12.68 -7.74 0.10
N MET A 67 12.88 -6.73 -0.75
CA MET A 67 14.05 -6.67 -1.63
C MET A 67 15.36 -6.63 -0.84
N ASN A 68 15.37 -5.97 0.33
CA ASN A 68 16.56 -5.76 1.14
C ASN A 68 16.81 -6.89 2.18
N MET A 69 15.98 -7.93 2.22
CA MET A 69 16.18 -9.07 3.11
C MET A 69 17.27 -10.02 2.59
N SER A 70 18.14 -10.48 3.50
CA SER A 70 19.10 -11.55 3.22
C SER A 70 18.37 -12.86 2.86
N ARG A 71 19.00 -13.72 2.06
CA ARG A 71 18.42 -14.97 1.50
C ARG A 71 17.36 -14.81 0.40
N THR A 72 17.11 -13.61 -0.12
CA THR A 72 16.25 -13.45 -1.31
C THR A 72 16.98 -13.93 -2.57
N GLY A 73 16.44 -14.94 -3.27
CA GLY A 73 17.05 -15.47 -4.49
C GLY A 73 17.05 -14.47 -5.66
N TYR A 74 17.97 -14.63 -6.62
CA TYR A 74 18.08 -13.71 -7.78
C TYR A 74 16.76 -13.56 -8.56
N LYS A 75 16.08 -14.68 -8.85
CA LYS A 75 14.76 -14.66 -9.53
C LYS A 75 13.73 -13.87 -8.73
N GLN A 76 13.66 -14.06 -7.41
CA GLN A 76 12.75 -13.31 -6.54
C GLN A 76 13.07 -11.82 -6.54
N ARG A 77 14.35 -11.42 -6.42
CA ARG A 77 14.75 -10.00 -6.52
C ARG A 77 14.31 -9.36 -7.84
N ARG A 78 14.44 -10.07 -8.96
CA ARG A 78 13.95 -9.59 -10.27
C ARG A 78 12.44 -9.37 -10.29
N HIS A 79 11.66 -10.31 -9.74
CA HIS A 79 10.21 -10.16 -9.62
C HIS A 79 9.84 -8.97 -8.73
N ILE A 80 10.46 -8.84 -7.56
CA ILE A 80 10.19 -7.69 -6.67
C ILE A 80 10.55 -6.38 -7.37
N GLY A 81 11.67 -6.32 -8.11
CA GLY A 81 12.04 -5.14 -8.89
C GLY A 81 11.04 -4.76 -9.97
N ASN A 82 10.51 -5.74 -10.71
CA ASN A 82 9.45 -5.48 -11.69
C ASN A 82 8.16 -5.01 -11.01
N THR A 83 7.79 -5.64 -9.91
CA THR A 83 6.61 -5.29 -9.12
C THR A 83 6.71 -3.87 -8.55
N LEU A 84 7.89 -3.45 -8.08
CA LEU A 84 8.15 -2.06 -7.65
C LEU A 84 7.96 -1.06 -8.80
N LYS A 85 8.44 -1.36 -10.02
CA LYS A 85 8.25 -0.50 -11.19
C LYS A 85 6.77 -0.33 -11.54
N VAL A 86 6.03 -1.45 -11.58
CA VAL A 86 4.58 -1.43 -11.84
C VAL A 86 3.87 -0.60 -10.79
N ARG A 87 4.16 -0.83 -9.51
CA ARG A 87 3.52 -0.12 -8.40
C ARG A 87 3.84 1.35 -8.36
N SER A 88 5.04 1.76 -8.74
CA SER A 88 5.38 3.18 -8.89
C SER A 88 4.39 3.87 -9.84
N LYS A 89 4.10 3.28 -11.00
CA LYS A 89 3.09 3.81 -11.95
C LYS A 89 1.67 3.77 -11.37
N THR A 90 1.32 2.72 -10.64
CA THR A 90 0.01 2.61 -9.99
C THR A 90 -0.18 3.70 -8.93
N ILE A 91 0.84 4.00 -8.12
CA ILE A 91 0.82 5.07 -7.13
C ILE A 91 0.69 6.43 -7.82
N GLN A 92 1.44 6.69 -8.91
CA GLN A 92 1.29 7.93 -9.69
C GLN A 92 -0.15 8.12 -10.18
N THR A 93 -0.77 7.06 -10.69
CA THR A 93 -2.17 7.10 -11.14
C THR A 93 -3.15 7.32 -9.98
N ALA A 94 -2.93 6.66 -8.85
CA ALA A 94 -3.73 6.85 -7.64
C ALA A 94 -3.59 8.27 -7.07
N LEU A 95 -2.38 8.84 -7.13
CA LEU A 95 -2.08 10.20 -6.73
C LEU A 95 -2.83 11.22 -7.62
N THR A 96 -2.87 11.00 -8.93
CA THR A 96 -3.68 11.84 -9.84
C THR A 96 -5.16 11.80 -9.43
N LYS A 97 -5.71 10.61 -9.15
CA LYS A 97 -7.11 10.47 -8.70
C LYS A 97 -7.37 11.16 -7.37
N TYR A 98 -6.45 11.00 -6.40
CA TYR A 98 -6.50 11.70 -5.12
C TYR A 98 -6.51 13.22 -5.33
N ASN A 99 -5.59 13.77 -6.14
CA ASN A 99 -5.50 15.20 -6.38
C ASN A 99 -6.75 15.76 -7.07
N VAL A 100 -7.38 15.00 -7.97
CA VAL A 100 -8.68 15.37 -8.56
C VAL A 100 -9.78 15.42 -7.50
N ALA A 101 -9.89 14.37 -6.67
CA ALA A 101 -10.88 14.31 -5.61
C ALA A 101 -10.65 15.40 -4.53
N ALA A 102 -9.40 15.66 -4.17
CA ALA A 102 -9.00 16.70 -3.22
C ALA A 102 -9.41 18.10 -3.66
N LYS A 103 -9.28 18.41 -4.95
CA LYS A 103 -9.75 19.69 -5.55
C LYS A 103 -11.27 19.81 -5.60
N ALA A 104 -11.98 18.68 -5.70
CA ALA A 104 -13.44 18.65 -5.74
C ALA A 104 -14.10 18.84 -4.36
N MET A 105 -13.34 18.69 -3.26
CA MET A 105 -13.83 18.92 -1.90
C MET A 105 -14.10 20.40 -1.63
N LYS A 106 -15.04 20.67 -0.70
CA LYS A 106 -15.34 22.00 -0.17
C LYS A 106 -15.15 21.99 1.35
N PRO A 107 -14.12 22.65 1.92
CA PRO A 107 -13.04 23.37 1.24
C PRO A 107 -12.08 22.42 0.48
N PRO A 108 -11.37 22.92 -0.55
CA PRO A 108 -10.37 22.14 -1.27
C PRO A 108 -9.28 21.61 -0.33
N ARG A 109 -8.87 20.36 -0.54
CA ARG A 109 -7.78 19.72 0.21
C ARG A 109 -6.44 19.92 -0.51
N PRO A 110 -5.31 19.92 0.23
CA PRO A 110 -3.99 20.06 -0.40
C PRO A 110 -3.71 18.89 -1.35
N SER A 111 -3.24 19.22 -2.54
CA SER A 111 -2.73 18.23 -3.49
C SER A 111 -1.33 17.79 -3.08
N LEU A 112 -1.03 16.51 -3.29
CA LEU A 112 0.28 15.94 -3.04
C LEU A 112 1.08 15.84 -4.35
N GLN A 113 2.37 16.14 -4.28
CA GLN A 113 3.33 15.89 -5.35
C GLN A 113 3.93 14.50 -5.21
N TRP A 114 4.46 13.97 -6.31
CA TRP A 114 5.07 12.65 -6.31
C TRP A 114 6.25 12.56 -5.34
N ASP A 115 7.08 13.61 -5.29
CA ASP A 115 8.28 13.64 -4.46
C ASP A 115 7.93 13.58 -2.97
N GLU A 116 6.87 14.28 -2.53
CA GLU A 116 6.35 14.21 -1.16
C GLU A 116 5.91 12.79 -0.80
N VAL A 117 5.21 12.10 -1.71
CA VAL A 117 4.77 10.71 -1.50
C VAL A 117 5.97 9.76 -1.39
N VAL A 118 7.02 9.98 -2.19
CA VAL A 118 8.25 9.18 -2.11
C VAL A 118 8.99 9.44 -0.80
N GLU A 119 9.08 10.69 -0.38
CA GLU A 119 9.73 11.10 0.86
C GLU A 119 9.01 10.51 2.08
N TYR A 120 7.69 10.62 2.15
CA TYR A 120 6.90 10.00 3.22
C TYR A 120 7.02 8.48 3.22
N ALA A 121 7.03 7.84 2.04
CA ALA A 121 7.23 6.40 1.96
C ALA A 121 8.62 5.97 2.44
N PHE A 122 9.64 6.78 2.14
CA PHE A 122 10.99 6.57 2.62
C PHE A 122 11.04 6.70 4.14
N LEU A 123 10.58 7.82 4.71
CA LEU A 123 10.53 8.05 6.16
C LEU A 123 9.77 6.93 6.90
N ALA A 124 8.58 6.57 6.40
CA ALA A 124 7.78 5.48 6.97
C ALA A 124 8.48 4.12 6.88
N ASN A 125 9.23 3.85 5.82
CA ASN A 125 10.05 2.64 5.74
C ASN A 125 11.17 2.64 6.79
N PHE A 126 11.81 3.79 7.09
CA PHE A 126 12.80 3.86 8.17
C PHE A 126 12.18 3.64 9.55
N ASP A 127 11.02 4.25 9.82
CA ASP A 127 10.30 4.04 11.08
C ASP A 127 9.81 2.59 11.24
N LEU A 128 9.25 2.00 10.18
CA LEU A 128 8.88 0.59 10.15
C LEU A 128 10.08 -0.31 10.38
N LEU A 129 11.22 -0.03 9.74
CA LEU A 129 12.46 -0.78 9.93
C LEU A 129 13.02 -0.60 11.35
N ARG A 130 12.88 0.57 11.96
CA ARG A 130 13.29 0.81 13.35
C ARG A 130 12.43 0.00 14.32
N ASN A 131 11.12 -0.06 14.11
CA ASN A 131 10.20 -0.83 14.95
C ASN A 131 10.31 -2.34 14.70
N ALA A 132 10.51 -2.78 13.46
CA ALA A 132 10.75 -4.18 13.11
C ALA A 132 12.14 -4.68 13.52
N ARG A 133 13.07 -3.77 13.86
CA ARG A 133 14.41 -4.07 14.37
C ARG A 133 14.43 -4.34 15.87
N GLU A 134 13.30 -4.47 16.55
CA GLU A 134 13.28 -5.01 17.92
C GLU A 134 14.02 -6.36 17.94
N ASP A 135 15.25 -6.27 18.46
CA ASP A 135 16.18 -7.29 18.89
C ASP A 135 16.54 -8.43 17.92
N ILE A 136 16.32 -8.29 16.61
CA ILE A 136 16.82 -9.27 15.62
C ILE A 136 18.36 -9.32 15.64
N ILE A 137 19.03 -8.16 15.72
CA ILE A 137 20.51 -8.06 15.78
C ILE A 137 21.05 -8.70 17.06
N LYS A 138 20.26 -8.73 18.15
CA LYS A 138 20.61 -9.38 19.41
C LYS A 138 20.29 -10.88 19.42
N LYS A 139 19.61 -11.42 18.40
CA LYS A 139 19.36 -12.87 18.33
C LYS A 139 20.64 -13.62 17.94
N PRO A 140 20.93 -14.77 18.56
CA PRO A 140 22.18 -15.50 18.35
C PRO A 140 22.40 -15.96 16.91
N TRP A 141 21.34 -16.12 16.12
CA TRP A 141 21.42 -16.47 14.69
C TRP A 141 21.73 -15.30 13.74
N ALA A 142 21.69 -14.06 14.22
CA ALA A 142 22.00 -12.85 13.45
C ALA A 142 23.48 -12.43 13.59
N ASN A 143 24.24 -13.06 14.49
CA ASN A 143 25.68 -12.84 14.63
C ASN A 143 26.43 -13.63 13.52
N PRO A 144 27.21 -12.97 12.63
CA PRO A 144 27.98 -13.67 11.60
C PRO A 144 29.03 -14.63 12.16
N ASN A 145 29.42 -14.49 13.44
CA ASN A 145 30.31 -15.42 14.13
C ASN A 145 29.59 -16.65 14.72
N GLY A 146 28.26 -16.64 14.80
CA GLY A 146 27.45 -17.72 15.38
C GLY A 146 27.32 -18.97 14.49
N LEU A 147 27.78 -18.89 13.24
CA LEU A 147 27.79 -20.01 12.28
C LEU A 147 29.20 -20.58 12.04
N GLY A 148 30.22 -20.17 12.82
CA GLY A 148 31.61 -20.45 12.50
C GLY A 148 32.55 -20.81 13.65
N SER A 149 32.06 -21.03 14.88
CA SER A 149 32.92 -21.50 15.97
C SER A 149 32.27 -22.61 16.78
N ASN A 150 31.95 -23.70 16.10
CA ASN A 150 31.65 -24.95 16.77
C ASN A 150 32.99 -25.59 17.13
N GLY A 151 33.38 -25.48 18.40
CA GLY A 151 34.56 -26.12 19.00
C GLY A 151 34.64 -27.65 18.84
N TRP A 152 33.65 -28.26 18.18
CA TRP A 152 33.64 -29.65 17.74
C TRP A 152 34.71 -29.99 16.69
N LEU A 153 35.18 -29.03 15.88
CA LEU A 153 36.22 -29.30 14.89
C LEU A 153 37.64 -29.43 15.50
N LEU A 154 37.90 -28.80 16.65
CA LEU A 154 39.19 -28.94 17.34
C LEU A 154 39.28 -30.24 18.16
N GLN A 155 38.14 -30.75 18.64
CA GLN A 155 38.07 -32.03 19.37
C GLN A 155 38.20 -33.25 18.43
N VAL A 156 37.72 -33.15 17.18
CA VAL A 156 37.82 -34.24 16.19
C VAL A 156 39.23 -34.30 15.56
N ALA A 157 39.90 -33.16 15.39
CA ALA A 157 41.27 -33.12 14.85
C ALA A 157 42.32 -33.74 15.79
N THR A 158 42.07 -33.78 17.10
CA THR A 158 42.95 -34.43 18.09
C THR A 158 42.75 -35.93 18.19
N SER A 159 41.63 -36.48 17.70
CA SER A 159 41.34 -37.92 17.74
C SER A 159 41.81 -38.69 16.50
N ILE A 160 42.15 -38.01 15.40
CA ILE A 160 42.56 -38.65 14.13
C ILE A 160 44.08 -38.83 14.03
N ARG A 161 44.87 -38.11 14.85
CA ARG A 161 46.33 -38.29 14.91
C ARG A 161 46.68 -39.26 16.05
N GLY A 162 46.31 -40.52 15.86
CA GLY A 162 46.90 -41.61 16.62
C GLY A 162 48.36 -41.76 16.21
N ASP A 163 49.28 -41.23 17.01
CA ASP A 163 50.64 -41.77 17.09
C ASP A 163 50.85 -42.21 18.53
N SER A 164 50.90 -43.53 18.71
CA SER A 164 51.38 -44.18 19.91
C SER A 164 52.84 -44.58 19.68
N THR A 165 53.71 -44.10 20.57
CA THR A 165 54.83 -44.83 21.22
C THR A 165 56.07 -45.17 20.36
N PRO A 166 57.27 -45.35 20.96
CA PRO A 166 57.61 -45.73 22.35
C PRO A 166 57.89 -44.58 23.30
#